data_AF-A0A1I0N9I8-F1
#
_entry.id   AF-A0A1I0N9I8-F1
#
_cell.length_a   1.000
_cell.length_b   1.000
_cell.length_c   1.000
_cell.angle_alpha   90.00
_cell.angle_beta   90.00
_cell.angle_gamma   90.00
#
_symmetry.space_group_name_H-M   'P 1'
#
loop_
_entity.id
_entity.type
_entity.pdbx_description
1 polymer ?
#
loop_
_entity_poly.entity_id
_entity_poly.type
_entity_poly.pdbx_seq_one_letter_code
_entity_poly.pdbx_strand_id
1 'polypeptide(L)'
;MKNILFLLFLLTAASACQPSVREADTREMFNAEGLRVITSFANTQQQTMSVLYGNESASAAALSGYQTHLPGEIFRLVVYKQTDNRLWYGSHINGALLSVETITSGDQLNYKLEKGHVSGDNTSASDRIAYIFSHKPSVFP
;
A
#
# COMPACT_ATOMS: atom_id res chain seq x y z
N MET A 1 12.63 54.35 12.54
CA MET A 1 12.57 53.36 11.45
C MET A 1 13.55 52.19 11.63
N LYS A 2 14.81 52.41 12.03
CA LYS A 2 15.81 51.33 12.23
C LYS A 2 15.43 50.29 13.29
N ASN A 3 14.78 50.72 14.39
CA ASN A 3 14.40 49.83 15.50
C ASN A 3 13.16 48.98 15.20
N ILE A 4 12.29 49.43 14.28
CA ILE A 4 11.10 48.68 13.85
C ILE A 4 11.50 47.50 12.97
N LEU A 5 12.51 47.68 12.11
CA LEU A 5 13.04 46.61 11.26
C LEU A 5 13.69 45.49 12.09
N PHE A 6 14.35 45.85 13.19
CA PHE A 6 14.97 44.89 14.11
C PHE A 6 13.92 44.06 14.88
N LEU A 7 12.82 44.68 15.29
CA LEU A 7 11.70 43.99 15.95
C LEU A 7 10.99 43.01 15.01
N LEU A 8 10.79 43.37 13.75
CA LEU A 8 10.20 42.47 12.74
C LEU A 8 11.06 41.23 12.45
N PHE A 9 12.39 41.37 12.45
CA PHE A 9 13.31 40.24 12.23
C PHE A 9 13.33 39.25 13.41
N LEU A 10 13.19 39.74 14.64
CA LEU A 10 13.10 38.92 15.85
C LEU A 10 11.79 38.13 15.94
N LEU A 11 10.67 38.71 15.49
CA LEU A 11 9.37 38.04 15.48
C LEU A 11 9.30 36.88 14.47
N THR A 12 9.96 36.98 13.31
CA THR A 12 10.00 35.89 12.32
C THR A 12 10.90 34.72 12.73
N ALA A 13 11.90 34.96 13.57
CA ALA A 13 12.79 33.91 14.07
C ALA A 13 12.11 32.99 15.11
N ALA A 14 11.13 33.50 15.85
CA ALA A 14 10.42 32.74 16.89
C ALA A 14 9.39 31.74 16.32
N SER A 15 8.95 31.91 15.08
CA SER A 15 7.99 31.00 14.43
C SER A 15 8.63 29.79 13.74
N ALA A 16 9.96 29.78 13.59
CA ALA A 16 10.69 28.72 12.89
C ALA A 16 10.85 27.43 13.71
N CYS A 17 10.63 27.49 15.03
CA CYS A 17 10.72 26.34 15.93
C CYS A 17 9.36 25.99 16.53
N GLN A 18 8.37 25.70 15.67
CA GLN A 18 7.26 24.87 16.12
C GLN A 18 7.66 23.41 15.91
N PRO A 19 7.79 22.60 16.98
CA PRO A 19 7.89 21.15 16.79
C PRO A 19 6.60 20.73 16.10
N SER A 20 6.72 20.26 14.84
CA SER A 20 5.58 19.69 14.14
C SER A 20 5.04 18.56 15.01
N VAL A 21 3.81 18.72 15.52
CA VAL A 21 3.07 17.63 16.16
C VAL A 21 2.83 16.60 15.06
N ARG A 22 3.80 15.71 14.86
CA ARG A 22 3.71 14.62 13.90
C ARG A 22 2.76 13.61 14.50
N GLU A 23 1.63 13.39 13.83
CA GLU A 23 0.68 12.32 14.13
C GLU A 23 1.45 11.05 14.51
N ALA A 24 0.99 10.38 15.57
CA ALA A 24 1.56 9.09 15.95
C ALA A 24 1.52 8.17 14.73
N ASP A 25 2.67 7.60 14.39
CA ASP A 25 2.82 6.74 13.22
C ASP A 25 2.09 5.42 13.49
N THR A 26 0.79 5.39 13.20
CA THR A 26 -0.04 4.21 13.42
C THR A 26 0.31 3.17 12.37
N ARG A 27 1.21 2.27 12.75
CA ARG A 27 1.60 1.13 11.91
C ARG A 27 0.60 0.01 12.12
N GLU A 28 -0.06 -0.37 11.04
CA GLU A 28 -0.92 -1.56 11.00
C GLU A 28 -0.21 -2.67 10.25
N MET A 29 -0.33 -3.89 10.76
CA MET A 29 0.15 -5.10 10.08
C MET A 29 -1.04 -5.97 9.74
N PHE A 30 -1.16 -6.33 8.47
CA PHE A 30 -2.16 -7.30 8.03
C PHE A 30 -1.76 -8.71 8.45
N ASN A 31 -2.69 -9.45 9.06
CA ASN A 31 -2.51 -10.88 9.29
C ASN A 31 -2.87 -11.64 8.00
N ALA A 32 -1.87 -12.24 7.36
CA ALA A 32 -2.07 -12.95 6.10
C ALA A 32 -2.75 -14.32 6.22
N GLU A 33 -3.05 -14.81 7.44
CA GLU A 33 -3.78 -16.06 7.66
C GLU A 33 -3.19 -17.29 6.92
N GLY A 34 -1.85 -17.34 6.80
CA GLY A 34 -1.15 -18.41 6.10
C GLY A 34 -0.99 -18.22 4.59
N LEU A 35 -1.51 -17.13 4.01
CA LEU A 35 -1.21 -16.73 2.64
C LEU A 35 0.26 -16.30 2.51
N ARG A 36 0.88 -16.61 1.38
CA ARG A 36 2.28 -16.31 1.07
C ARG A 36 2.36 -15.05 0.21
N VAL A 37 3.47 -14.32 0.30
CA VAL A 37 3.71 -13.16 -0.56
C VAL A 37 3.97 -13.63 -1.99
N ILE A 38 3.19 -13.10 -2.94
CA ILE A 38 3.40 -13.26 -4.37
C ILE A 38 4.31 -12.14 -4.88
N THR A 39 4.01 -10.90 -4.54
CA THR A 39 4.81 -9.73 -4.92
C THR A 39 4.54 -8.55 -3.98
N SER A 40 5.42 -7.56 -4.01
CA SER A 40 5.25 -6.28 -3.31
C SER A 40 5.75 -5.14 -4.17
N PHE A 41 5.07 -4.01 -4.14
CA PHE A 41 5.40 -2.86 -4.97
C PHE A 41 5.00 -1.55 -4.30
N ALA A 42 5.67 -0.46 -4.69
CA ALA A 42 5.43 0.88 -4.18
C ALA A 42 4.83 1.76 -5.28
N ASN A 43 3.85 2.59 -4.91
CA ASN A 43 3.42 3.71 -5.73
C ASN A 43 3.90 5.01 -5.07
N THR A 44 4.97 5.60 -5.62
CA THR A 44 5.60 6.81 -5.07
C THR A 44 4.74 8.04 -5.25
N GLN A 45 3.93 8.10 -6.31
CA GLN A 45 3.02 9.22 -6.56
C GLN A 45 1.86 9.23 -5.55
N GLN A 46 1.34 8.05 -5.19
CA GLN A 46 0.26 7.90 -4.21
C GLN A 46 0.78 7.72 -2.78
N GLN A 47 2.09 7.64 -2.59
CA GLN A 47 2.74 7.30 -1.31
C GLN A 47 2.13 6.04 -0.67
N THR A 48 2.01 4.96 -1.44
CA THR A 48 1.50 3.68 -0.95
C THR A 48 2.48 2.53 -1.17
N MET A 49 2.39 1.53 -0.29
CA MET A 49 3.07 0.26 -0.41
C MET A 49 2.03 -0.84 -0.50
N SER A 50 2.20 -1.76 -1.43
CA SER A 50 1.27 -2.84 -1.68
C SER A 50 1.95 -4.20 -1.57
N VAL A 51 1.23 -5.17 -1.03
CA VAL A 51 1.65 -6.57 -0.99
C VAL A 51 0.51 -7.42 -1.52
N LEU A 52 0.79 -8.21 -2.54
CA LEU A 52 -0.12 -9.23 -3.06
C LEU A 52 0.22 -10.56 -2.39
N TYR A 53 -0.73 -11.10 -1.66
CA TYR A 53 -0.65 -12.42 -1.06
C TYR A 53 -1.47 -13.43 -1.85
N GLY A 54 -1.17 -14.71 -1.71
CA GLY A 54 -2.05 -15.79 -2.13
C GLY A 54 -1.74 -17.14 -1.52
N ASN A 55 -2.67 -18.09 -1.71
CA ASN A 55 -2.42 -19.48 -1.35
C ASN A 55 -1.50 -20.17 -2.37
N GLU A 56 -1.25 -21.46 -2.20
CA GLU A 56 -0.32 -22.20 -3.05
C GLU A 56 -0.75 -22.26 -4.52
N SER A 57 -2.03 -22.51 -4.79
CA SER A 57 -2.58 -22.49 -6.15
C SER A 57 -2.50 -21.09 -6.77
N ALA A 58 -2.86 -20.03 -6.02
CA ALA A 58 -2.73 -18.66 -6.48
C ALA A 58 -1.28 -18.29 -6.82
N SER A 59 -0.32 -18.79 -6.03
CA SER A 59 1.11 -18.58 -6.29
C SER A 59 1.54 -19.29 -7.57
N ALA A 60 1.07 -20.52 -7.82
CA ALA A 60 1.35 -21.24 -9.05
C ALA A 60 0.74 -20.55 -10.29
N ALA A 61 -0.50 -20.04 -10.17
CA ALA A 61 -1.14 -19.24 -11.20
C ALA A 61 -0.37 -17.94 -11.48
N ALA A 62 0.14 -17.26 -10.46
CA ALA A 62 0.99 -16.09 -10.65
C ALA A 62 2.28 -16.42 -11.41
N LEU A 63 2.94 -17.52 -11.08
CA LEU A 63 4.16 -17.98 -11.74
C LEU A 63 3.94 -18.39 -13.21
N SER A 64 2.75 -18.85 -13.56
CA SER A 64 2.36 -19.11 -14.95
C SER A 64 1.84 -17.87 -15.70
N GLY A 65 1.88 -16.69 -15.06
CA GLY A 65 1.45 -15.43 -15.66
C GLY A 65 -0.07 -15.26 -15.71
N TYR A 66 -0.80 -15.86 -14.77
CA TYR A 66 -2.26 -15.78 -14.63
C TYR A 66 -3.03 -16.28 -15.87
N GLN A 67 -2.43 -17.18 -16.65
CA GLN A 67 -3.04 -17.69 -17.89
C GLN A 67 -4.21 -18.64 -17.62
N THR A 68 -4.23 -19.29 -16.46
CA THR A 68 -5.25 -20.27 -16.08
C THR A 68 -5.47 -20.17 -14.59
N HIS A 69 -6.75 -20.13 -14.19
CA HIS A 69 -7.17 -20.11 -12.80
C HIS A 69 -7.85 -21.42 -12.44
N LEU A 70 -7.47 -22.00 -11.33
CA LEU A 70 -8.10 -23.16 -10.73
C LEU A 70 -9.10 -22.71 -9.65
N PRO A 71 -10.22 -23.43 -9.45
CA PRO A 71 -11.10 -23.18 -8.32
C PRO A 71 -10.34 -23.29 -6.99
N GLY A 72 -10.66 -22.41 -6.04
CA GLY A 72 -10.03 -22.37 -4.71
C GLY A 72 -8.78 -21.49 -4.63
N GLU A 73 -8.35 -20.83 -5.70
CA GLU A 73 -7.33 -19.78 -5.60
C GLU A 73 -7.86 -18.58 -4.79
N ILE A 74 -6.99 -18.05 -3.93
CA ILE A 74 -7.25 -16.84 -3.14
C ILE A 74 -6.09 -15.89 -3.34
N PHE A 75 -6.40 -14.68 -3.83
CA PHE A 75 -5.46 -13.57 -3.92
C PHE A 75 -5.91 -12.46 -2.99
N ARG A 76 -4.98 -11.80 -2.32
CA ARG A 76 -5.27 -10.66 -1.44
C ARG A 76 -4.28 -9.53 -1.64
N LEU A 77 -4.75 -8.43 -2.22
CA LEU A 77 -3.97 -7.20 -2.34
C LEU A 77 -4.21 -6.35 -1.09
N VAL A 78 -3.11 -6.06 -0.39
CA VAL A 78 -3.11 -5.27 0.83
C VAL A 78 -2.34 -3.99 0.55
N VAL A 79 -2.98 -2.83 0.78
CA VAL A 79 -2.39 -1.53 0.50
C VAL A 79 -2.22 -0.75 1.78
N TYR A 80 -1.01 -0.26 2.02
CA TYR A 80 -0.63 0.57 3.15
C TYR A 80 -0.29 1.98 2.69
N LYS A 81 -0.50 2.95 3.56
CA LYS A 81 0.13 4.27 3.45
C LYS A 81 1.62 4.12 3.73
N GLN A 82 2.47 4.77 2.93
CA GLN A 82 3.89 4.88 3.24
C GLN A 82 4.10 5.88 4.39
N THR A 83 5.01 5.54 5.28
CA THR A 83 5.46 6.41 6.37
C THR A 83 6.97 6.42 6.46
N ASP A 84 7.55 7.50 6.95
CA ASP A 84 9.00 7.67 7.04
C ASP A 84 9.60 6.66 8.03
N ASN A 85 10.70 6.03 7.63
CA ASN A 85 11.48 5.23 8.55
C ASN A 85 12.31 6.13 9.47
N ARG A 86 11.92 6.19 10.75
CA ARG A 86 12.62 6.99 11.78
C ARG A 86 14.09 6.61 11.98
N LEU A 87 14.44 5.35 11.69
CA LEU A 87 15.79 4.83 11.87
C LEU A 87 16.66 4.94 10.61
N TRP A 88 16.06 5.24 9.46
CA TRP A 88 16.77 5.29 8.19
C TRP A 88 16.22 6.40 7.29
N TYR A 89 16.95 7.51 7.25
CA TYR A 89 16.57 8.66 6.43
C TYR A 89 16.43 8.29 4.95
N GLY A 90 15.35 8.75 4.31
CA GLY A 90 15.05 8.46 2.91
C GLY A 90 14.40 7.09 2.66
N SER A 91 14.26 6.24 3.68
CA SER A 91 13.50 4.99 3.60
C SER A 91 12.04 5.20 4.01
N HIS A 92 11.15 4.47 3.37
CA HIS A 92 9.72 4.42 3.71
C HIS A 92 9.35 3.00 4.16
N ILE A 93 8.42 2.91 5.11
CA ILE A 93 7.89 1.64 5.65
C ILE A 93 6.35 1.64 5.60
N ASN A 94 5.75 0.48 5.89
CA ASN A 94 4.30 0.36 6.03
C ASN A 94 3.82 1.16 7.25
N GLY A 95 2.88 2.06 7.02
CA GLY A 95 2.10 2.78 8.02
C GLY A 95 0.69 2.21 8.16
N ALA A 96 -0.32 3.07 8.06
CA ALA A 96 -1.73 2.69 8.20
C ALA A 96 -2.22 1.79 7.06
N LEU A 97 -3.15 0.89 7.36
CA LEU A 97 -3.75 0.00 6.36
C LEU A 97 -4.88 0.72 5.62
N LEU A 98 -4.73 0.91 4.32
CA LEU A 98 -5.67 1.66 3.48
C LEU A 98 -6.75 0.77 2.88
N SER A 99 -6.38 -0.39 2.32
CA SER A 99 -7.35 -1.32 1.74
C SER A 99 -6.90 -2.78 1.81
N VAL A 100 -7.91 -3.66 1.78
CA VAL A 100 -7.75 -5.10 1.59
C VAL A 100 -8.73 -5.54 0.51
N GLU A 101 -8.20 -6.01 -0.61
CA GLU A 101 -8.95 -6.48 -1.76
C GLU A 101 -8.70 -7.98 -1.94
N THR A 102 -9.76 -8.77 -2.07
CA THR A 102 -9.70 -10.22 -2.24
C THR A 102 -10.24 -10.62 -3.61
N ILE A 103 -9.52 -11.51 -4.29
CA ILE A 103 -10.03 -12.26 -5.45
C ILE A 103 -10.12 -13.73 -5.05
N THR A 104 -11.27 -14.35 -5.28
CA THR A 104 -11.45 -15.79 -5.15
C THR A 104 -11.79 -16.41 -6.51
N SER A 105 -11.24 -17.60 -6.76
CA SER A 105 -11.55 -18.37 -7.96
C SER A 105 -12.56 -19.48 -7.64
N GLY A 106 -13.65 -19.52 -8.40
CA GLY A 106 -14.64 -20.61 -8.43
C GLY A 106 -14.95 -20.96 -9.88
N ASP A 107 -16.22 -20.97 -10.28
CA ASP A 107 -16.61 -21.04 -11.70
C ASP A 107 -16.20 -19.78 -12.48
N GLN A 108 -16.05 -18.67 -11.77
CA GLN A 108 -15.55 -17.39 -12.26
C GLN A 108 -14.74 -16.70 -11.16
N LEU A 109 -13.94 -15.72 -11.55
CA LEU A 109 -13.23 -14.87 -10.59
C LEU A 109 -14.22 -13.92 -9.91
N ASN A 110 -14.18 -13.89 -8.58
CA ASN A 110 -14.97 -12.97 -7.77
C ASN A 110 -14.05 -11.98 -7.07
N TYR A 111 -14.36 -10.69 -7.19
CA TYR A 111 -13.67 -9.62 -6.51
C TYR A 111 -14.49 -9.10 -5.33
N LYS A 112 -13.82 -8.83 -4.21
CA LYS A 112 -14.40 -8.19 -3.03
C LYS A 112 -13.42 -7.21 -2.40
N LEU A 113 -13.88 -6.00 -2.13
CA LEU A 113 -13.21 -5.07 -1.22
C LEU A 113 -13.61 -5.42 0.22
N GLU A 114 -12.67 -5.90 1.03
CA GLU A 114 -12.93 -6.32 2.41
C GLU A 114 -12.78 -5.18 3.42
N LYS A 115 -11.80 -4.29 3.20
CA LYS A 115 -11.55 -3.12 4.03
C LYS A 115 -11.16 -1.93 3.17
N GLY A 116 -11.58 -0.75 3.61
CA GLY A 116 -11.13 0.52 3.04
C GLY A 116 -11.92 0.96 1.82
N HIS A 117 -11.23 1.69 0.94
CA HIS A 117 -11.79 2.21 -0.30
C HIS A 117 -10.72 2.20 -1.40
N VAL A 118 -11.13 1.96 -2.63
CA VAL A 118 -10.27 2.07 -3.82
C VAL A 118 -10.65 3.34 -4.56
N SER A 119 -9.70 4.25 -4.70
CA SER A 119 -9.88 5.54 -5.38
C SER A 119 -9.30 5.52 -6.79
N GLY A 120 -9.92 6.26 -7.72
CA GLY A 120 -9.46 6.42 -9.10
C GLY A 120 -10.48 5.96 -10.15
N ASP A 121 -10.07 5.93 -11.42
CA ASP A 121 -10.96 5.64 -12.54
C ASP A 121 -11.27 4.13 -12.69
N ASN A 122 -10.40 3.27 -12.18
CA ASN A 122 -10.49 1.80 -12.30
C ASN A 122 -11.12 1.18 -11.04
N THR A 123 -12.42 1.42 -10.81
CA THR A 123 -13.13 0.95 -9.62
C THR A 123 -14.03 -0.27 -9.87
N SER A 124 -14.24 -0.67 -11.13
CA SER A 124 -15.04 -1.85 -11.43
C SER A 124 -14.32 -3.14 -11.01
N ALA A 125 -15.07 -4.18 -10.69
CA ALA A 125 -14.50 -5.48 -10.30
C ALA A 125 -13.54 -6.04 -11.36
N SER A 126 -13.89 -5.93 -12.65
CA SER A 126 -13.03 -6.39 -13.75
C SER A 126 -11.73 -5.59 -13.85
N ASP A 127 -11.78 -4.26 -13.68
CA ASP A 127 -10.59 -3.42 -13.76
C ASP A 127 -9.66 -3.68 -12.57
N ARG A 128 -10.22 -3.94 -11.39
CA ARG A 128 -9.45 -4.31 -10.19
C ARG A 128 -8.77 -5.66 -10.34
N ILE A 129 -9.48 -6.66 -10.85
CA ILE A 129 -8.88 -7.98 -11.16
C ILE A 129 -7.72 -7.82 -12.16
N ALA A 130 -7.96 -7.10 -13.25
CA ALA A 130 -6.93 -6.85 -14.26
C ALA A 130 -5.72 -6.09 -13.69
N TYR A 131 -5.96 -5.07 -12.87
CA TYR A 131 -4.91 -4.34 -12.16
C TYR A 131 -4.09 -5.26 -11.26
N ILE A 132 -4.73 -6.06 -10.42
CA ILE A 132 -4.05 -6.98 -9.48
C ILE A 132 -3.18 -7.96 -10.27
N PHE A 133 -3.70 -8.58 -11.33
CA PHE A 133 -2.96 -9.56 -12.14
C PHE A 133 -1.94 -8.96 -13.12
N SER A 134 -1.91 -7.63 -13.29
CA SER A 134 -0.84 -6.98 -14.04
C SER A 134 0.52 -7.01 -13.33
N HIS A 135 0.55 -7.31 -12.03
CA HIS A 135 1.76 -7.35 -11.23
C HIS A 135 2.40 -8.74 -11.27
N LYS A 136 3.63 -8.81 -11.77
CA LYS A 136 4.37 -10.07 -11.86
C LYS A 136 4.80 -10.56 -10.47
N PRO A 137 4.82 -11.88 -10.23
CA PRO A 137 5.35 -12.44 -8.99
C PRO A 137 6.84 -12.11 -8.84
N SER A 138 7.27 -11.89 -7.60
CA SER A 138 8.69 -11.77 -7.25
C SER A 138 9.28 -13.15 -6.98
N VAL A 139 10.45 -13.44 -7.55
CA VAL A 139 11.21 -14.64 -7.20
C VAL A 139 12.15 -14.27 -6.05
N PHE A 140 11.82 -14.73 -4.85
CA PHE A 140 12.66 -14.54 -3.67
C PHE A 140 13.78 -15.61 -3.67
N PRO A 141 15.04 -15.23 -3.41
CA PRO A 141 16.17 -16.15 -3.32
C PRO A 141 16.12 -17.08 -2.10
#